data_AF-A0A7R5L6D5-F1
#
_entry.id   AF-A0A7R5L6D5-F1
#
_cell.length_a   1.000
_cell.length_b   1.000
_cell.length_c   1.000
_cell.angle_alpha   90.00
_cell.angle_beta   90.00
_cell.angle_gamma   90.00
#
_symmetry.space_group_name_H-M   'P 1'
#
loop_
_entity.id
_entity.type
_entity.pdbx_description
1 polymer ?
#
loop_
_entity_poly.entity_id
_entity_poly.type
_entity_poly.pdbx_seq_one_letter_code
_entity_poly.pdbx_strand_id
1 'polypeptide(L)'
;MERLRRGVFQRMFKAECHFINGTERVRFMERHIYNREQQLQFDSDLGVYVGDTPFGEIQARNLNSLPGRLEYTRSAVDTYCWPYYELDAPFSMERRGERGAERVPLSPAPGMTLEPLKPSLGIKLPPDTVRSKILVGVGGFVLGLVFLALGLGFYLREKSS
;
A
#
# COMPACT_ATOMS: atom_id res chain seq x y z
N MET A 1 -1.36 -37.56 31.21
CA MET A 1 -1.49 -36.10 31.02
C MET A 1 -0.76 -35.76 29.73
N GLU A 2 -1.48 -35.70 28.61
CA GLU A 2 -0.88 -35.34 27.31
C GLU A 2 -0.31 -33.93 27.41
N ARG A 3 0.99 -33.83 27.16
CA ARG A 3 1.72 -32.57 27.10
C ARG A 3 1.09 -31.74 25.98
N LEU A 4 0.24 -30.77 26.33
CA LEU A 4 -0.34 -29.82 25.37
C LEU A 4 0.82 -29.25 24.56
N ARG A 5 0.96 -29.68 23.30
CA ARG A 5 1.97 -29.14 22.39
C ARG A 5 1.61 -27.67 22.22
N ARG A 6 2.49 -26.78 22.65
CA ARG A 6 2.34 -25.36 22.38
C ARG A 6 2.45 -25.18 20.87
N GLY A 7 1.32 -24.94 20.21
CA GLY A 7 1.28 -24.62 18.79
C GLY A 7 1.78 -23.20 18.58
N VAL A 8 2.59 -22.99 17.55
CA VAL A 8 2.94 -21.64 17.07
C VAL A 8 2.19 -21.41 15.78
N PHE A 9 1.49 -20.28 15.71
CA PHE A 9 0.86 -19.81 14.49
C PHE A 9 1.67 -18.65 13.94
N GLN A 10 2.09 -18.76 12.69
CA GLN A 10 2.88 -17.75 12.00
C GLN A 10 2.17 -17.35 10.71
N ARG A 11 1.80 -16.07 10.61
CA ARG A 11 1.28 -15.45 9.38
C ARG A 11 2.32 -14.47 8.87
N MET A 12 2.68 -14.57 7.60
CA MET A 12 3.63 -13.69 6.95
C MET A 12 3.05 -13.14 5.67
N PHE A 13 3.41 -11.90 5.39
CA PHE A 13 3.08 -11.18 4.18
C PHE A 13 4.38 -10.72 3.55
N LYS A 14 4.55 -10.94 2.24
CA LYS A 14 5.71 -10.44 1.50
C LYS A 14 5.22 -9.63 0.31
N ALA A 15 5.75 -8.41 0.21
CA ALA A 15 5.63 -7.55 -0.96
C ALA A 15 7.03 -7.46 -1.58
N GLU A 16 7.21 -8.09 -2.73
CA GLU A 16 8.51 -8.21 -3.40
C GLU A 16 8.48 -7.43 -4.71
N CYS A 17 9.52 -6.63 -4.96
CA CYS A 17 9.72 -5.89 -6.20
C CYS A 17 10.96 -6.45 -6.89
N HIS A 18 10.77 -7.10 -8.03
CA HIS A 18 11.84 -7.70 -8.82
C HIS A 18 12.19 -6.79 -10.00
N PHE A 19 13.41 -6.27 -9.98
CA PHE A 19 13.98 -5.40 -11.00
C PHE A 19 14.83 -6.22 -11.97
N ILE A 20 14.31 -6.50 -13.16
CA ILE A 20 14.94 -7.34 -14.18
C ILE A 20 15.67 -6.43 -15.17
N ASN A 21 16.93 -6.76 -15.48
CA ASN A 21 17.81 -5.97 -16.34
C ASN A 21 17.97 -4.50 -15.88
N GLY A 22 18.28 -4.28 -14.60
CA GLY A 22 18.37 -2.92 -14.05
C GLY A 22 16.99 -2.40 -13.73
N THR A 23 16.41 -1.56 -14.58
CA THR A 23 15.08 -0.94 -14.37
C THR A 23 14.14 -1.09 -15.56
N GLU A 24 14.51 -1.92 -16.55
CA GLU A 24 13.74 -2.11 -17.78
C GLU A 24 12.38 -2.77 -17.51
N ARG A 25 12.34 -3.78 -16.64
CA ARG A 25 11.11 -4.49 -16.29
C ARG A 25 11.01 -4.70 -14.79
N VAL A 26 9.93 -4.20 -14.21
CA VAL A 26 9.64 -4.30 -12.78
C VAL A 26 8.45 -5.23 -12.57
N ARG A 27 8.64 -6.26 -11.76
CA ARG A 27 7.58 -7.23 -11.41
C ARG A 27 7.27 -7.14 -9.93
N PHE A 28 6.03 -6.84 -9.61
CA PHE A 28 5.54 -6.83 -8.23
C PHE A 28 4.89 -8.16 -7.88
N MET A 29 5.26 -8.70 -6.73
CA MET A 29 4.68 -9.92 -6.17
C MET A 29 4.19 -9.70 -4.76
N GLU A 30 2.96 -10.12 -4.49
CA GLU A 30 2.38 -10.16 -3.15
C GLU A 30 2.19 -11.62 -2.74
N ARG A 31 2.78 -12.08 -1.64
CA ARG A 31 2.66 -13.47 -1.17
C ARG A 31 2.08 -13.51 0.24
N HIS A 32 1.06 -14.33 0.46
CA HIS A 32 0.49 -14.61 1.78
C HIS A 32 0.91 -16.01 2.20
N ILE A 33 1.61 -16.10 3.33
CA ILE A 33 2.23 -17.34 3.81
C ILE A 33 1.71 -17.64 5.22
N TYR A 34 1.26 -18.87 5.44
CA TYR A 34 0.77 -19.36 6.72
C TYR A 34 1.59 -20.57 7.15
N ASN A 35 2.24 -20.50 8.32
CA ASN A 35 3.09 -21.58 8.86
C ASN A 35 4.12 -22.15 7.86
N ARG A 36 4.66 -21.27 6.98
CA ARG A 36 5.60 -21.59 5.87
C ARG A 36 4.97 -22.20 4.61
N GLU A 37 3.66 -22.37 4.57
CA GLU A 37 2.91 -22.73 3.38
C GLU A 37 2.39 -21.46 2.69
N GLN A 38 2.73 -21.27 1.42
CA GLN A 38 2.17 -20.17 0.64
C GLN A 38 0.71 -20.48 0.31
N GLN A 39 -0.19 -19.59 0.69
CA GLN A 39 -1.62 -19.80 0.47
C GLN A 39 -2.06 -19.21 -0.87
N LEU A 40 -1.71 -17.94 -1.13
CA LEU A 40 -2.05 -17.23 -2.36
C LEU A 40 -0.98 -16.21 -2.72
N GLN A 41 -0.90 -15.88 -4.00
CA GLN A 41 0.00 -14.89 -4.55
C GLN A 41 -0.68 -13.98 -5.58
N PHE A 42 -0.28 -12.71 -5.62
CA PHE A 42 -0.52 -11.81 -6.74
C PHE A 42 0.78 -11.59 -7.49
N ASP A 43 0.66 -11.50 -8.80
CA ASP A 43 1.76 -11.21 -9.70
C ASP A 43 1.33 -10.08 -10.64
N SER A 44 2.14 -9.04 -10.79
CA SER A 44 1.88 -7.94 -11.71
C SER A 44 1.77 -8.40 -13.16
N ASP A 45 2.52 -9.44 -13.55
CA ASP A 45 2.51 -9.96 -14.92
C ASP A 45 1.15 -10.62 -15.25
N LEU A 46 0.50 -11.22 -14.24
CA LEU A 46 -0.83 -11.82 -14.36
C LEU A 46 -1.95 -10.82 -14.06
N GLY A 47 -1.69 -9.86 -13.17
CA GLY A 47 -2.64 -8.87 -12.72
C GLY A 47 -3.81 -9.42 -11.90
N VAL A 48 -3.70 -10.64 -11.34
CA VAL A 48 -4.74 -11.31 -10.54
C VAL A 48 -4.13 -12.11 -9.39
N TYR A 49 -4.91 -12.34 -8.34
CA TYR A 49 -4.55 -13.25 -7.25
C TYR A 49 -4.79 -14.70 -7.68
N VAL A 50 -3.83 -15.58 -7.38
CA VAL A 50 -3.87 -17.02 -7.61
C VAL A 50 -3.69 -17.73 -6.27
N GLY A 51 -4.55 -18.70 -5.97
CA GLY A 51 -4.43 -19.52 -4.77
C GLY A 51 -3.62 -20.79 -5.05
N ASP A 52 -2.61 -21.06 -4.23
CA ASP A 52 -1.77 -22.27 -4.33
C ASP A 52 -2.32 -23.43 -3.47
N THR A 53 -3.24 -23.10 -2.56
CA THR A 53 -3.91 -24.06 -1.65
C THR A 53 -5.43 -23.91 -1.76
N PRO A 54 -6.24 -24.91 -1.35
CA PRO A 54 -7.70 -24.81 -1.41
C PRO A 54 -8.27 -23.62 -0.62
N PHE A 55 -7.69 -23.31 0.54
CA PHE A 55 -8.05 -22.11 1.30
C PHE A 55 -7.62 -20.82 0.58
N GLY A 56 -6.43 -20.83 -0.01
CA GLY A 56 -5.93 -19.74 -0.83
C GLY A 56 -6.77 -19.45 -2.07
N GLU A 57 -7.34 -20.47 -2.71
CA GLU A 57 -8.20 -20.30 -3.89
C GLU A 57 -9.48 -19.53 -3.54
N ILE A 58 -10.11 -19.86 -2.40
CA ILE A 58 -11.29 -19.15 -1.89
C ILE A 58 -10.95 -17.68 -1.63
N GLN A 59 -9.81 -17.44 -0.99
CA GLN A 59 -9.32 -16.09 -0.71
C GLN A 59 -8.99 -15.32 -1.99
N ALA A 60 -8.35 -15.96 -2.96
CA ALA A 60 -8.00 -15.37 -4.26
C ALA A 60 -9.27 -14.99 -5.04
N ARG A 61 -10.29 -15.85 -5.06
CA ARG A 61 -11.58 -15.56 -5.70
C ARG A 61 -12.25 -14.34 -5.08
N ASN A 62 -12.24 -14.25 -3.74
CA ASN A 62 -12.78 -13.10 -3.03
C ASN A 62 -12.00 -11.81 -3.37
N LEU A 63 -10.67 -11.85 -3.30
CA LEU A 63 -9.82 -10.70 -3.65
C LEU A 63 -9.99 -10.25 -5.10
N ASN A 64 -10.13 -11.20 -6.03
CA ASN A 64 -10.36 -10.90 -7.44
C ASN A 64 -11.75 -10.31 -7.72
N SER A 65 -12.71 -10.51 -6.83
CA SER A 65 -14.05 -9.91 -6.95
C SER A 65 -14.10 -8.44 -6.51
N LEU A 66 -13.03 -7.93 -5.86
CA LEU A 66 -12.95 -6.58 -5.33
C LEU A 66 -12.16 -5.66 -6.29
N PRO A 67 -12.83 -4.87 -7.15
CA PRO A 67 -12.14 -4.10 -8.20
C PRO A 67 -11.17 -3.06 -7.63
N GLY A 68 -11.57 -2.34 -6.57
CA GLY A 68 -10.70 -1.32 -5.97
C GLY A 68 -9.42 -1.88 -5.35
N ARG A 69 -9.45 -3.14 -4.85
CA ARG A 69 -8.24 -3.81 -4.34
C ARG A 69 -7.34 -4.25 -5.49
N LEU A 70 -7.91 -4.86 -6.53
CA LEU A 70 -7.15 -5.31 -7.70
C LEU A 70 -6.46 -4.14 -8.43
N GLU A 71 -7.15 -3.02 -8.64
CA GLU A 71 -6.59 -1.82 -9.26
C GLU A 71 -5.44 -1.25 -8.45
N TYR A 72 -5.60 -1.17 -7.13
CA TYR A 72 -4.52 -0.76 -6.23
C TYR A 72 -3.31 -1.70 -6.33
N THR A 73 -3.51 -3.01 -6.27
CA THR A 73 -2.40 -3.97 -6.34
C THR A 73 -1.72 -3.97 -7.72
N ARG A 74 -2.47 -3.76 -8.81
CA ARG A 74 -1.91 -3.62 -10.17
C ARG A 74 -1.02 -2.38 -10.31
N SER A 75 -1.43 -1.28 -9.67
CA SER A 75 -0.64 -0.04 -9.65
C SER A 75 0.51 -0.05 -8.64
N ALA A 76 0.75 -1.17 -7.91
CA ALA A 76 1.83 -1.27 -6.92
C ALA A 76 3.22 -1.13 -7.53
N VAL A 77 3.42 -1.47 -8.81
CA VAL A 77 4.70 -1.25 -9.50
C VAL A 77 5.07 0.23 -9.49
N ASP A 78 4.15 1.09 -9.91
CA ASP A 78 4.39 2.53 -10.04
C ASP A 78 4.25 3.28 -8.72
N THR A 79 3.36 2.81 -7.83
CA THR A 79 3.06 3.50 -6.56
C THR A 79 3.95 3.06 -5.41
N TYR A 80 4.47 1.83 -5.45
CA TYR A 80 5.29 1.25 -4.39
C TYR A 80 6.69 0.89 -4.88
N CYS A 81 6.84 0.03 -5.89
CA CYS A 81 8.18 -0.42 -6.27
C CYS A 81 9.09 0.71 -6.76
N TRP A 82 8.59 1.58 -7.65
CA TRP A 82 9.42 2.63 -8.25
C TRP A 82 9.90 3.70 -7.24
N PRO A 83 9.02 4.34 -6.43
CA PRO A 83 9.47 5.37 -5.50
C PRO A 83 10.46 4.82 -4.46
N TYR A 84 10.26 3.58 -4.01
CA TYR A 84 11.18 2.94 -3.08
C TYR A 84 12.52 2.58 -3.71
N TYR A 85 12.54 2.16 -4.99
CA TYR A 85 13.80 1.93 -5.68
C TYR A 85 14.63 3.20 -5.80
N GLU A 86 14.01 4.34 -6.13
CA GLU A 86 14.74 5.62 -6.23
C GLU A 86 15.36 6.05 -4.88
N LEU A 87 14.65 5.78 -3.78
CA LEU A 87 15.14 6.05 -2.43
C LEU A 87 16.24 5.07 -2.00
N ASP A 88 16.07 3.79 -2.33
CA ASP A 88 16.91 2.70 -1.80
C ASP A 88 18.10 2.33 -2.68
N ALA A 89 18.05 2.59 -3.99
CA ALA A 89 19.10 2.23 -4.93
C ALA A 89 20.47 2.87 -4.61
N PRO A 90 20.58 4.18 -4.28
CA PRO A 90 21.87 4.82 -4.03
C PRO A 90 22.64 4.15 -2.89
N PHE A 91 21.92 3.76 -1.83
CA PHE A 91 22.54 3.14 -0.69
C PHE A 91 22.55 1.61 -0.79
N SER A 92 21.65 0.92 -1.48
CA SER A 92 21.64 -0.55 -1.51
C SER A 92 22.33 -1.12 -2.73
N MET A 93 21.89 -0.72 -3.92
CA MET A 93 22.32 -1.30 -5.19
C MET A 93 23.63 -0.69 -5.67
N GLU A 94 23.80 0.62 -5.50
CA GLU A 94 24.96 1.38 -5.98
C GLU A 94 26.10 1.47 -4.96
N ARG A 95 25.87 1.03 -3.72
CA ARG A 95 26.89 1.03 -2.67
C ARG A 95 28.05 0.12 -3.06
N ARG A 96 29.20 0.75 -3.31
CA ARG A 96 30.49 0.07 -3.47
C ARG A 96 31.18 0.03 -2.11
N GLY A 97 31.22 -1.16 -1.50
CA GLY A 97 32.07 -1.40 -0.34
C GLY A 97 33.50 -1.64 -0.79
N GLU A 98 34.47 -1.02 -0.11
CA GLU A 98 35.86 -1.40 -0.28
C GLU A 98 36.03 -2.86 0.17
N ARG A 99 36.57 -3.69 -0.72
CA ARG A 99 36.90 -5.08 -0.40
C ARG A 99 38.25 -5.09 0.30
N GLY A 100 38.23 -5.03 1.62
CA GLY A 100 39.44 -5.14 2.42
C GLY A 100 39.27 -4.44 3.75
N ALA A 101 39.32 -5.21 4.83
CA ALA A 101 39.48 -4.65 6.16
C ALA A 101 40.91 -4.11 6.31
N GLU A 102 41.15 -2.90 5.86
CA GLU A 102 42.09 -2.02 6.54
C GLU A 102 41.23 -1.08 7.39
N ARG A 103 41.49 -0.96 8.69
CA ARG A 103 40.81 0.04 9.50
C ARG A 103 41.20 1.43 8.96
N VAL A 104 40.37 1.99 8.11
CA VAL A 104 40.42 3.42 7.81
C VAL A 104 40.16 4.11 9.15
N PRO A 105 41.09 4.94 9.66
CA PRO A 105 40.78 5.74 10.84
C PRO A 105 39.54 6.57 10.51
N LEU A 106 38.60 6.67 11.45
CA LEU A 106 37.44 7.54 11.32
C LEU A 106 37.93 8.99 11.23
N SER A 107 38.40 9.41 10.06
CA SER A 107 38.45 10.80 9.69
C SER A 107 37.00 11.25 9.59
N PRO A 108 36.62 12.35 10.26
CA PRO A 108 35.29 12.92 10.08
C PRO A 108 35.13 13.20 8.59
N ALA A 109 34.06 12.68 7.98
CA ALA A 109 33.76 12.98 6.59
C ALA A 109 33.72 14.51 6.43
N PRO A 110 34.58 15.13 5.60
CA PRO A 110 34.53 16.55 5.37
C PRO A 110 33.25 16.84 4.58
N GLY A 111 32.31 17.52 5.23
CA GLY A 111 31.17 18.15 4.57
C GLY A 111 30.31 17.18 3.77
N MET A 112 29.46 16.41 4.46
CA MET A 112 28.13 16.15 3.91
C MET A 112 27.44 17.51 3.82
N THR A 113 27.64 18.22 2.71
CA THR A 113 26.65 19.20 2.29
C THR A 113 25.39 18.40 2.05
N LEU A 114 24.47 18.43 3.00
CA LEU A 114 23.07 18.15 2.75
C LEU A 114 22.68 19.13 1.64
N GLU A 115 22.82 18.69 0.38
CA GLU A 115 21.99 19.24 -0.68
C GLU A 115 20.58 19.17 -0.11
N PRO A 116 19.87 20.31 0.00
CA PRO A 116 18.55 20.32 0.59
C PRO A 116 17.74 19.27 -0.17
N LEU A 117 17.20 18.31 0.58
CA LEU A 117 16.37 17.22 0.09
C LEU A 117 15.47 17.83 -0.99
N LYS A 118 15.73 17.51 -2.26
CA LYS A 118 14.89 17.97 -3.35
C LYS A 118 13.48 17.56 -2.92
N PRO A 119 12.48 18.46 -2.89
CA PRO A 119 11.14 18.08 -2.51
C PRO A 119 10.56 17.26 -3.67
N SER A 120 10.98 16.00 -3.77
CA SER A 120 10.32 14.96 -4.54
C SER A 120 9.24 14.29 -3.70
N LEU A 121 8.63 15.03 -2.77
CA LEU A 121 7.26 14.71 -2.35
C LEU A 121 6.28 15.14 -3.44
N GLY A 122 6.50 14.62 -4.64
CA GLY A 122 5.47 14.44 -5.63
C GLY A 122 4.68 13.19 -5.27
N ILE A 123 4.07 13.15 -4.07
CA ILE A 123 2.90 12.29 -3.89
C ILE A 123 1.86 12.91 -4.82
N LYS A 124 1.83 12.42 -6.06
CA LYS A 124 0.69 12.61 -6.95
C LYS A 124 -0.41 11.76 -6.34
N LEU A 125 -1.04 12.29 -5.29
CA LEU A 125 -2.27 11.74 -4.75
C LEU A 125 -3.23 11.69 -5.95
N PRO A 126 -3.79 10.52 -6.29
CA PRO A 126 -4.72 10.42 -7.41
C PRO A 126 -5.82 11.48 -7.22
N PRO A 127 -6.14 12.27 -8.27
CA PRO A 127 -7.06 13.41 -8.18
C PRO A 127 -8.46 13.03 -7.65
N ASP A 128 -8.78 11.73 -7.64
CA ASP A 128 -10.06 11.18 -7.19
C ASP A 128 -10.27 11.27 -5.67
N THR A 129 -9.21 11.47 -4.88
CA THR A 129 -9.34 11.63 -3.41
C THR A 129 -9.96 12.98 -3.04
N VAL A 130 -9.74 14.02 -3.84
CA VAL A 130 -10.33 15.35 -3.62
C VAL A 130 -11.82 15.33 -4.00
N ARG A 131 -12.19 14.61 -5.06
CA ARG A 131 -13.57 14.48 -5.53
C ARG A 131 -14.46 13.70 -4.54
N SER A 132 -13.91 12.67 -3.89
CA SER A 132 -14.65 11.87 -2.88
C SER A 132 -14.99 12.67 -1.61
N LYS A 133 -14.09 13.54 -1.13
CA LYS A 133 -14.33 14.35 0.08
C LYS A 133 -15.39 15.45 -0.13
N ILE A 134 -15.44 16.05 -1.31
CA ILE A 134 -16.45 17.08 -1.66
C ILE A 134 -17.84 16.45 -1.79
N LEU A 135 -17.95 15.23 -2.32
CA LEU A 135 -19.23 14.56 -2.55
C LEU A 135 -19.96 14.17 -1.25
N VAL A 136 -19.21 13.77 -0.20
CA VAL A 136 -19.79 13.44 1.12
C VAL A 136 -20.23 14.71 1.88
N GLY A 137 -19.47 15.80 1.76
CA GLY A 137 -19.79 17.07 2.43
C GLY A 137 -21.04 17.76 1.87
N VAL A 138 -21.19 17.81 0.54
CA VAL A 138 -22.35 18.45 -0.10
C VAL A 138 -23.64 17.64 0.12
N GLY A 139 -23.55 16.30 0.09
CA GLY A 139 -24.70 15.42 0.35
C GLY A 139 -25.29 15.59 1.76
N GLY A 140 -24.43 15.72 2.78
CA GLY A 140 -24.87 15.97 4.16
C GLY A 140 -25.54 17.33 4.36
N PHE A 141 -25.03 18.37 3.69
CA PHE A 141 -25.58 19.72 3.80
C PHE A 141 -26.98 19.84 3.20
N VAL A 142 -27.21 19.24 2.02
CA VAL A 142 -28.53 19.26 1.37
C VAL A 142 -29.55 18.47 2.19
N LEU A 143 -29.19 17.29 2.70
CA LEU A 143 -30.08 16.50 3.54
C LEU A 143 -30.44 17.26 4.83
N GLY A 144 -29.46 17.92 5.45
CA GLY A 144 -29.67 18.76 6.64
C GLY A 144 -30.65 19.92 6.40
N LEU A 145 -30.52 20.64 5.29
CA LEU A 145 -31.45 21.74 4.96
C LEU A 145 -32.89 21.27 4.73
N VAL A 146 -33.08 20.09 4.10
CA VAL A 146 -34.41 19.52 3.89
C VAL A 146 -35.07 19.17 5.23
N PHE A 147 -34.34 18.51 6.15
CA PHE A 147 -34.86 18.21 7.48
C PHE A 147 -35.17 19.47 8.29
N LEU A 148 -34.34 20.52 8.17
CA LEU A 148 -34.56 21.80 8.86
C LEU A 148 -35.81 22.52 8.32
N ALA A 149 -36.01 22.53 7.00
CA ALA A 149 -37.19 23.13 6.39
C ALA A 149 -38.49 22.36 6.72
N LEU A 150 -38.46 21.03 6.66
CA LEU A 150 -39.62 20.19 7.05
C LEU A 150 -39.93 20.32 8.54
N GLY A 151 -38.91 20.30 9.40
CA GLY A 151 -39.06 20.49 10.83
C GLY A 151 -39.59 21.87 11.20
N LEU A 152 -39.07 22.93 10.56
CA LEU A 152 -39.55 24.29 10.78
C LEU A 152 -40.99 24.46 10.25
N GLY A 153 -41.33 23.85 9.12
CA GLY A 153 -42.69 23.84 8.59
C GLY A 153 -43.68 23.16 9.54
N PHE A 154 -43.31 22.02 10.13
CA PHE A 154 -44.13 21.34 11.14
C PHE A 154 -44.25 22.18 12.41
N TYR A 155 -43.14 22.75 12.90
CA TYR A 155 -43.11 23.61 14.09
C TYR A 155 -43.98 24.86 13.95
N LEU A 156 -43.92 25.53 12.78
CA LEU A 156 -44.75 26.70 12.51
C LEU A 156 -46.22 26.33 12.30
N ARG A 157 -46.50 25.14 11.74
CA ARG A 157 -47.86 24.62 11.59
C ARG A 157 -48.49 24.26 12.94
N GLU A 158 -47.72 23.72 13.88
CA GLU A 158 -48.17 23.43 15.25
C GLU A 158 -48.41 24.71 16.07
N LYS A 159 -47.62 25.77 15.83
CA LYS A 159 -47.83 27.07 16.48
C LYS A 159 -48.99 27.88 15.87
N SER A 160 -49.41 27.55 14.65
CA SER A 160 -50.50 28.23 13.93
C SER A 160 -51.87 27.55 14.10
N SER A 161 -51.93 26.41 14.80
CA SER A 161 -53.16 25.73 15.20
C SER A 161 -53.47 25.97 16.66
#